data_AF-A0A4Q2CZ98-F1
#
_entry.id   AF-A0A4Q2CZ98-F1
#
_cell.length_a   1.000
_cell.length_b   1.000
_cell.length_c   1.000
_cell.angle_alpha   90.00
_cell.angle_beta   90.00
_cell.angle_gamma   90.00
#
_symmetry.space_group_name_H-M   'P 1'
#
loop_
_entity.id
_entity.type
_entity.pdbx_description
1 polymer ?
#
loop_
_entity_poly.entity_id
_entity_poly.type
_entity_poly.pdbx_seq_one_letter_code
_entity_poly.pdbx_strand_id
1 'polypeptide(L)'
;EPPWTEQDVRENFLNIYNRSEVSNYSSVDLTSIMMYFMPPELNEQGIEIPSNNELDALDKAFAFLNYPFIGSLTSSDASHTLENALNTIGVTGRFRESITAEFNENDWKGVRAEFTRWTLNARAEAIKKEAVAEREAEAEVGVQTDS
;
A
#
# COMPACT_ATOMS: atom_id res chain seq x y z
N GLU A 1 -18.95 -35.30 -2.47
CA GLU A 1 -18.15 -34.20 -3.05
C GLU A 1 -17.98 -33.11 -2.00
N PRO A 2 -16.86 -32.36 -1.99
CA PRO A 2 -16.72 -31.23 -1.09
C PRO A 2 -17.86 -30.23 -1.34
N PRO A 3 -18.38 -29.55 -0.30
CA PRO A 3 -19.54 -28.67 -0.41
C PRO A 3 -19.27 -27.40 -1.22
N TRP A 4 -18.00 -27.10 -1.51
CA TRP A 4 -17.56 -25.98 -2.34
C TRP A 4 -16.73 -26.48 -3.50
N THR A 5 -16.99 -25.89 -4.66
CA THR A 5 -16.16 -26.04 -5.85
C THR A 5 -14.84 -25.28 -5.70
N GLU A 6 -13.86 -25.58 -6.55
CA GLU A 6 -12.60 -24.82 -6.57
C GLU A 6 -12.84 -23.33 -6.86
N GLN A 7 -13.80 -23.03 -7.71
CA GLN A 7 -14.22 -21.66 -8.01
C GLN A 7 -14.83 -20.98 -6.77
N ASP A 8 -15.71 -21.66 -6.04
CA ASP A 8 -16.29 -21.12 -4.79
C ASP A 8 -15.20 -20.80 -3.76
N VAL A 9 -14.19 -21.68 -3.61
CA VAL A 9 -13.06 -21.44 -2.71
C VAL A 9 -12.21 -20.27 -3.21
N ARG A 10 -11.95 -20.18 -4.51
CA ARG A 10 -11.14 -19.11 -5.09
C ARG A 10 -11.80 -17.75 -4.90
N GLU A 11 -13.09 -17.63 -5.18
CA GLU A 11 -13.84 -16.37 -5.05
C GLU A 11 -14.08 -15.98 -3.58
N ASN A 12 -14.42 -16.94 -2.72
CA ASN A 12 -14.83 -16.66 -1.34
C ASN A 12 -13.71 -16.80 -0.29
N PHE A 13 -12.49 -17.18 -0.67
CA PHE A 13 -11.38 -17.27 0.29
C PHE A 13 -10.07 -16.71 -0.27
N LEU A 14 -9.70 -17.07 -1.49
CA LEU A 14 -8.39 -16.70 -2.03
C LEU A 14 -8.37 -15.29 -2.62
N ASN A 15 -9.43 -14.91 -3.33
CA ASN A 15 -9.56 -13.62 -4.01
C ASN A 15 -10.21 -12.54 -3.13
N ILE A 16 -10.63 -12.87 -1.90
CA ILE A 16 -11.20 -11.87 -0.97
C ILE A 16 -10.20 -10.75 -0.71
N TYR A 17 -8.93 -11.09 -0.55
CA TYR A 17 -7.90 -10.10 -0.23
C TYR A 17 -7.32 -9.52 -1.52
N ASN A 18 -7.85 -8.38 -1.95
CA ASN A 18 -7.27 -7.63 -3.06
C ASN A 18 -5.90 -7.05 -2.66
N ARG A 19 -5.10 -6.64 -3.66
CA ARG A 19 -3.76 -6.06 -3.43
C ARG A 19 -3.80 -4.80 -2.55
N SER A 20 -4.91 -4.07 -2.55
CA SER A 20 -5.07 -2.87 -1.71
C SER A 20 -5.42 -3.16 -0.24
N GLU A 21 -5.78 -4.41 0.09
CA GLU A 21 -6.16 -4.85 1.45
C GLU A 21 -5.06 -5.59 2.20
N VAL A 22 -4.07 -6.15 1.50
CA VAL A 22 -2.99 -6.97 2.10
C VAL A 22 -1.80 -6.16 2.63
N SER A 23 -1.78 -4.83 2.45
CA SER A 23 -0.61 -4.00 2.77
C SER A 23 -0.92 -2.92 3.81
N ASN A 24 0.07 -2.64 4.68
CA ASN A 24 0.09 -1.45 5.53
C ASN A 24 0.49 -0.16 4.78
N TYR A 25 0.86 -0.27 3.52
CA TYR A 25 1.06 0.87 2.61
C TYR A 25 -0.22 1.17 1.82
N SER A 26 -0.20 2.20 0.99
CA SER A 26 -1.30 2.49 0.05
C SER A 26 -1.36 1.50 -1.13
N SER A 27 -0.30 0.71 -1.34
CA SER A 27 -0.19 -0.35 -2.33
C SER A 27 0.78 -1.45 -1.86
N VAL A 28 0.75 -2.65 -2.45
CA VAL A 28 1.76 -3.68 -2.16
C VAL A 28 3.11 -3.23 -2.68
N ASP A 29 4.15 -3.40 -1.85
CA ASP A 29 5.54 -3.21 -2.23
C ASP A 29 6.29 -4.54 -2.10
N LEU A 30 6.75 -5.06 -3.24
CA LEU A 30 7.45 -6.35 -3.32
C LEU A 30 8.93 -6.22 -2.96
N THR A 31 9.49 -5.01 -2.95
CA THR A 31 10.89 -4.75 -2.56
C THR A 31 11.04 -4.37 -1.10
N SER A 32 9.92 -4.19 -0.39
CA SER A 32 9.90 -3.86 1.03
C SER A 32 10.63 -4.90 1.86
N ILE A 33 11.41 -4.44 2.86
CA ILE A 33 12.01 -5.32 3.88
C ILE A 33 10.94 -6.12 4.65
N MET A 34 9.70 -5.63 4.66
CA MET A 34 8.56 -6.26 5.33
C MET A 34 7.86 -7.31 4.45
N MET A 35 8.29 -7.49 3.19
CA MET A 35 7.76 -8.52 2.31
C MET A 35 8.04 -9.90 2.90
N TYR A 36 6.99 -10.69 3.08
CA TYR A 36 7.14 -12.03 3.65
C TYR A 36 7.79 -12.97 2.65
N PHE A 37 8.97 -13.50 3.00
CA PHE A 37 9.69 -14.44 2.15
C PHE A 37 8.91 -15.76 2.05
N MET A 38 8.95 -16.39 0.88
CA MET A 38 8.27 -17.66 0.65
C MET A 38 9.07 -18.51 -0.33
N PRO A 39 9.63 -19.64 0.11
CA PRO A 39 10.32 -20.56 -0.78
C PRO A 39 9.31 -21.24 -1.73
N PRO A 40 9.74 -21.69 -2.92
CA PRO A 40 8.86 -22.20 -3.96
C PRO A 40 8.07 -23.44 -3.54
N GLU A 41 8.56 -24.21 -2.57
CA GLU A 41 7.88 -25.39 -2.04
C GLU A 41 6.63 -25.05 -1.20
N LEU A 42 6.46 -23.79 -0.81
CA LEU A 42 5.36 -23.32 0.03
C LEU A 42 4.27 -22.56 -0.75
N ASN A 43 4.29 -22.58 -2.08
CA ASN A 43 3.20 -22.05 -2.91
C ASN A 43 2.92 -22.91 -4.14
N GLU A 44 1.67 -22.88 -4.61
CA GLU A 44 1.20 -23.67 -5.75
C GLU A 44 1.81 -23.23 -7.08
N GLN A 45 2.27 -21.97 -7.15
CA GLN A 45 2.90 -21.40 -8.32
C GLN A 45 4.37 -21.86 -8.50
N GLY A 46 4.98 -22.47 -7.47
CA GLY A 46 6.39 -22.86 -7.47
C GLY A 46 7.35 -21.66 -7.62
N ILE A 47 6.92 -20.46 -7.20
CA ILE A 47 7.68 -19.22 -7.33
C ILE A 47 8.41 -18.93 -6.03
N GLU A 48 9.68 -18.55 -6.13
CA GLU A 48 10.42 -18.03 -4.98
C GLU A 48 10.07 -16.56 -4.76
N ILE A 49 9.67 -16.21 -3.53
CA ILE A 49 9.61 -14.84 -3.03
C ILE A 49 10.85 -14.63 -2.16
N PRO A 50 11.89 -13.93 -2.67
CA PRO A 50 13.16 -13.78 -1.95
C PRO A 50 13.02 -12.85 -0.74
N SER A 51 13.94 -12.99 0.21
CA SER A 51 14.06 -12.07 1.34
C SER A 51 14.69 -10.75 0.91
N ASN A 52 14.07 -9.64 1.28
CA ASN A 52 14.65 -8.30 1.16
C ASN A 52 15.45 -7.99 2.43
N ASN A 53 16.72 -7.62 2.30
CA ASN A 53 17.63 -7.43 3.45
C ASN A 53 17.95 -5.96 3.74
N GLU A 54 17.37 -5.04 2.99
CA GLU A 54 17.57 -3.61 3.11
C GLU A 54 16.23 -2.90 3.08
N LEU A 55 16.14 -1.76 3.77
CA LEU A 55 14.99 -0.87 3.67
C LEU A 55 14.98 -0.23 2.29
N ASP A 56 13.90 -0.39 1.55
CA ASP A 56 13.72 0.33 0.30
C ASP A 56 13.32 1.80 0.54
N ALA A 57 13.12 2.55 -0.55
CA ALA A 57 12.77 3.95 -0.46
C ALA A 57 11.39 4.16 0.19
N LEU A 58 10.43 3.27 -0.08
CA LEU A 58 9.08 3.38 0.44
C LEU A 58 9.04 3.08 1.93
N ASP A 59 9.76 2.04 2.37
CA ASP A 59 9.94 1.69 3.78
C ASP A 59 10.50 2.87 4.58
N LYS A 60 11.55 3.50 4.08
CA LYS A 60 12.19 4.66 4.73
C LYS A 60 11.24 5.85 4.80
N ALA A 61 10.55 6.16 3.71
CA ALA A 61 9.59 7.26 3.67
C ALA A 61 8.40 7.01 4.61
N PHE A 62 7.87 5.78 4.63
CA PHE A 62 6.78 5.38 5.51
C PHE A 62 7.20 5.46 6.97
N ALA A 63 8.39 4.98 7.31
CA ALA A 63 8.95 5.09 8.65
C ALA A 63 9.12 6.56 9.06
N PHE A 64 9.64 7.41 8.17
CA PHE A 64 9.80 8.84 8.42
C PHE A 64 8.46 9.52 8.74
N LEU A 65 7.40 9.31 7.97
CA LEU A 65 6.11 9.96 8.22
C LEU A 65 5.40 9.43 9.46
N ASN A 66 5.65 8.18 9.84
CA ASN A 66 5.13 7.66 11.11
C ASN A 66 5.95 8.16 12.30
N TYR A 67 7.26 8.32 12.15
CA TYR A 67 8.19 8.70 13.22
C TYR A 67 9.11 9.84 12.75
N PRO A 68 8.56 11.04 12.54
CA PRO A 68 9.32 12.13 11.96
C PRO A 68 10.40 12.63 12.92
N PHE A 69 11.57 12.95 12.36
CA PHE A 69 12.63 13.64 13.08
C PHE A 69 12.23 15.10 13.32
N ILE A 70 11.60 15.36 14.46
CA ILE A 70 11.07 16.67 14.84
C ILE A 70 11.87 17.27 16.00
N GLY A 71 12.02 18.59 16.02
CA GLY A 71 12.93 19.30 16.92
C GLY A 71 14.37 19.26 16.41
N SER A 72 15.36 19.52 17.26
CA SER A 72 16.78 19.59 16.87
C SER A 72 17.41 18.24 16.46
N LEU A 73 16.60 17.21 16.24
CA LEU A 73 17.03 15.90 15.78
C LEU A 73 16.91 15.90 14.25
N THR A 74 18.04 15.92 13.57
CA THR A 74 18.11 15.73 12.12
C THR A 74 18.58 14.30 11.83
N SER A 75 18.00 13.66 10.81
CA SER A 75 18.53 12.39 10.29
C SER A 75 20.02 12.54 9.94
N SER A 76 20.81 11.50 10.20
CA SER A 76 22.19 11.41 9.72
C SER A 76 22.28 11.24 8.20
N ASP A 77 21.20 10.80 7.57
CA ASP A 77 21.02 10.75 6.13
C ASP A 77 20.27 12.01 5.66
N ALA A 78 20.95 12.85 4.87
CA ALA A 78 20.41 14.10 4.36
C ALA A 78 19.28 13.93 3.33
N SER A 79 19.10 12.72 2.77
CA SER A 79 17.99 12.39 1.88
C SER A 79 16.69 12.13 2.65
N HIS A 80 16.75 11.89 3.96
CA HIS A 80 15.57 11.69 4.80
C HIS A 80 14.97 13.04 5.20
N THR A 81 14.27 13.66 4.26
CA THR A 81 13.52 14.90 4.46
C THR A 81 12.03 14.64 4.34
N LEU A 82 11.23 15.55 4.90
CA LEU A 82 9.77 15.51 4.72
C LEU A 82 9.38 15.53 3.23
N GLU A 83 10.01 16.41 2.46
CA GLU A 83 9.73 16.55 1.03
C GLU A 83 9.98 15.23 0.28
N ASN A 84 11.12 14.58 0.51
CA ASN A 84 11.45 13.32 -0.13
C ASN A 84 10.47 12.22 0.30
N ALA A 85 10.12 12.13 1.59
CA ALA A 85 9.17 11.14 2.07
C ALA A 85 7.78 11.31 1.42
N LEU A 86 7.27 12.54 1.35
CA LEU A 86 5.99 12.84 0.71
C LEU A 86 6.01 12.55 -0.80
N ASN A 87 7.13 12.84 -1.47
CA ASN A 87 7.30 12.56 -2.91
C ASN A 87 7.37 11.06 -3.18
N THR A 88 8.15 10.31 -2.40
CA THR A 88 8.31 8.85 -2.54
C THR A 88 6.99 8.12 -2.34
N ILE A 89 6.19 8.51 -1.34
CA ILE A 89 4.89 7.90 -1.08
C ILE A 89 3.81 8.39 -2.06
N GLY A 90 4.03 9.53 -2.72
CA GLY A 90 3.05 10.12 -3.64
C GLY A 90 1.94 10.90 -2.93
N VAL A 91 2.21 11.45 -1.75
CA VAL A 91 1.25 12.32 -1.05
C VAL A 91 1.18 13.68 -1.75
N THR A 92 0.00 14.03 -2.26
CA THR A 92 -0.25 15.26 -3.02
C THR A 92 -1.45 16.05 -2.49
N GLY A 93 -1.63 17.27 -2.99
CA GLY A 93 -2.77 18.14 -2.69
C GLY A 93 -2.91 18.49 -1.20
N ARG A 94 -4.16 18.60 -0.72
CA ARG A 94 -4.48 19.02 0.65
C ARG A 94 -3.80 18.22 1.75
N PHE A 95 -3.54 16.93 1.52
CA PHE A 95 -2.88 16.07 2.51
C PHE A 95 -1.40 16.41 2.63
N ARG A 96 -0.74 16.73 1.51
CA ARG A 96 0.63 17.22 1.52
C ARG A 96 0.74 18.52 2.31
N GLU A 97 -0.18 19.45 2.07
CA GLU A 97 -0.26 20.74 2.77
C GLU A 97 -0.49 20.55 4.27
N SER A 98 -1.45 19.69 4.66
CA SER A 98 -1.78 19.41 6.06
C SER A 98 -0.60 18.77 6.79
N ILE A 99 0.00 17.72 6.24
CA ILE A 99 1.18 17.07 6.86
C ILE A 99 2.35 18.05 6.99
N THR A 100 2.56 18.91 5.99
CA THR A 100 3.64 19.92 6.03
C THR A 100 3.40 20.96 7.13
N ALA A 101 2.15 21.38 7.33
CA ALA A 101 1.81 22.30 8.42
C ALA A 101 2.12 21.67 9.79
N GLU A 102 1.64 20.45 10.04
CA GLU A 102 1.89 19.73 11.30
C GLU A 102 3.39 19.52 11.57
N PHE A 103 4.15 19.19 10.52
CA PHE A 103 5.61 19.03 10.64
C PHE A 103 6.29 20.34 11.03
N ASN A 104 5.91 21.45 10.39
CA ASN A 104 6.47 22.78 10.68
C ASN A 104 6.11 23.28 12.09
N GLU A 105 4.97 22.85 12.63
CA GLU A 105 4.55 23.11 14.01
C GLU A 105 5.24 22.22 15.04
N ASN A 106 6.11 21.29 14.60
CA ASN A 106 6.73 20.26 15.43
C ASN A 106 5.71 19.30 16.07
N ASP A 107 4.55 19.09 15.44
CA ASP A 107 3.54 18.13 15.90
C ASP A 107 3.68 16.78 15.17
N TRP A 108 4.48 15.88 15.75
CA TRP A 108 4.63 14.53 15.21
C TRP A 108 3.33 13.72 15.26
N LYS A 109 2.44 14.01 16.22
CA LYS A 109 1.15 13.30 16.33
C LYS A 109 0.22 13.76 15.22
N GLY A 110 0.18 15.06 14.94
CA GLY A 110 -0.50 15.67 13.81
C GLY A 110 -0.02 15.07 12.48
N VAL A 111 1.30 15.02 12.25
CA VAL A 111 1.89 14.40 11.05
C VAL A 111 1.42 12.96 10.88
N ARG A 112 1.50 12.14 11.94
CA ARG A 112 1.06 10.74 11.88
C ARG A 112 -0.43 10.61 11.63
N ALA A 113 -1.26 11.45 12.26
CA ALA A 113 -2.72 11.40 12.10
C ALA A 113 -3.12 11.77 10.67
N GLU A 114 -2.55 12.83 10.12
CA GLU A 114 -2.78 13.27 8.75
C GLU A 114 -2.29 12.25 7.72
N PHE A 115 -1.11 11.67 7.95
CA PHE A 115 -0.60 10.59 7.11
C PHE A 115 -1.50 9.34 7.15
N THR A 116 -1.94 8.92 8.34
CA THR A 116 -2.90 7.81 8.50
C THR A 116 -4.19 8.08 7.73
N ARG A 117 -4.73 9.30 7.85
CA ARG A 117 -5.93 9.72 7.12
C ARG A 117 -5.70 9.63 5.62
N TRP A 118 -4.56 10.08 5.12
CA TRP A 118 -4.22 9.96 3.70
C TRP A 118 -4.15 8.50 3.25
N THR A 119 -3.45 7.62 3.97
CA THR A 119 -3.31 6.20 3.61
C THR A 119 -4.65 5.51 3.50
N LEU A 120 -5.57 5.75 4.45
CA LEU A 120 -6.91 5.18 4.42
C LEU A 120 -7.72 5.66 3.20
N ASN A 121 -7.65 6.96 2.88
CA ASN A 121 -8.33 7.50 1.69
C ASN A 121 -7.73 6.96 0.39
N ALA A 122 -6.40 6.87 0.30
CA ALA A 122 -5.72 6.32 -0.87
C ALA A 122 -6.13 4.86 -1.12
N ARG A 123 -6.22 4.05 -0.06
CA ARG A 123 -6.75 2.68 -0.17
C ARG A 123 -8.21 2.63 -0.59
N ALA A 124 -9.07 3.44 0.03
CA ALA A 124 -10.48 3.47 -0.32
C ALA A 124 -10.71 3.84 -1.80
N GLU A 125 -9.95 4.81 -2.33
CA GLU A 125 -10.01 5.16 -3.75
C GLU A 125 -9.47 4.05 -4.65
N ALA A 126 -8.40 3.34 -4.25
CA ALA A 126 -7.88 2.20 -4.99
C ALA A 126 -8.92 1.06 -5.07
N ILE A 127 -9.53 0.68 -3.95
CA ILE A 127 -10.61 -0.34 -3.89
C ILE A 127 -11.77 0.08 -4.80
N LYS A 128 -12.20 1.34 -4.71
CA LYS A 128 -13.29 1.86 -5.55
C LYS A 128 -12.95 1.78 -7.04
N LYS A 129 -11.71 2.10 -7.41
CA LYS A 129 -11.25 2.04 -8.80
C LYS A 129 -11.22 0.60 -9.32
N GLU A 130 -10.74 -0.34 -8.52
CA GLU A 130 -10.74 -1.77 -8.85
C GLU A 130 -12.18 -2.28 -9.05
N ALA A 131 -13.10 -1.98 -8.13
CA ALA A 131 -14.51 -2.34 -8.25
C ALA A 131 -15.22 -1.69 -9.45
N VAL A 132 -14.75 -0.54 -9.95
CA VAL A 132 -15.26 0.04 -11.21
C VAL A 132 -14.71 -0.74 -12.41
N ALA A 133 -13.41 -1.03 -12.42
CA ALA A 133 -12.78 -1.78 -13.50
C ALA A 133 -13.36 -3.19 -13.65
N GLU A 134 -13.66 -3.88 -12.54
CA GLU A 134 -14.32 -5.20 -12.55
C GLU A 134 -15.71 -5.12 -13.19
N ARG A 135 -16.53 -4.15 -12.78
CA ARG A 135 -17.88 -3.94 -13.36
C ARG A 135 -17.83 -3.59 -14.85
N GLU A 136 -16.85 -2.80 -15.27
CA GLU A 136 -16.65 -2.48 -16.69
C GLU A 136 -16.23 -3.71 -17.49
N ALA A 137 -15.32 -4.54 -16.96
CA ALA A 137 -14.89 -5.79 -17.59
C ALA A 137 -16.03 -6.82 -17.70
N GLU A 138 -16.86 -6.98 -16.67
CA GLU A 138 -18.05 -7.86 -16.71
C GLU A 138 -19.06 -7.41 -17.77
N ALA A 139 -19.27 -6.10 -17.90
CA ALA A 139 -20.17 -5.53 -18.90
C ALA A 139 -19.66 -5.77 -20.34
N GLU A 140 -18.35 -5.67 -20.58
CA GLU A 140 -17.74 -5.97 -21.88
C GLU A 140 -17.87 -7.45 -22.27
N VAL A 141 -17.69 -8.36 -21.31
CA VAL A 141 -17.85 -9.81 -21.53
C VAL A 141 -19.32 -10.17 -21.82
N GLY A 142 -20.27 -9.59 -21.09
CA GLY A 142 -21.71 -9.82 -21.32
C GLY A 142 -22.19 -9.39 -22.71
N VAL A 143 -21.62 -8.30 -23.25
CA VAL A 143 -21.94 -7.82 -24.61
C VAL A 143 -21.37 -8.73 -25.70
N GLN A 144 -20.22 -9.39 -25.47
CA GLN A 144 -19.64 -10.35 -26.41
C GLN A 144 -20.36 -11.70 -26.44
N THR A 145 -21.00 -12.12 -25.35
CA THR A 145 -21.75 -13.40 -25.31
C THR A 145 -23.14 -13.33 -25.92
N ASP A 146 -23.69 -12.12 -26.10
CA ASP A 146 -25.02 -11.86 -26.68
C ASP A 146 -24.98 -11.53 -28.20
N SER A 147 -23.82 -11.68 -28.86
CA SER A 147 -23.64 -11.42 -30.31
C SER A 147 -23.42 -12.68 -31.15
#